data_AF-A0A1R0H8F4-F1
#
_entry.id   AF-A0A1R0H8F4-F1
#
_cell.length_a   1.000
_cell.length_b   1.000
_cell.length_c   1.000
_cell.angle_alpha   90.00
_cell.angle_beta   90.00
_cell.angle_gamma   90.00
#
_symmetry.space_group_name_H-M   'P 1'
#
loop_
_entity.id
_entity.type
_entity.pdbx_description
1 polymer ?
#
loop_
_entity_poly.entity_id
_entity_poly.type
_entity_poly.pdbx_seq_one_letter_code
_entity_poly.pdbx_strand_id
1 'polypeptide(L)'
;MNSLPEQMNNYNLPPQEIIDQKLKILSDYYPTFANKSEMDLKDLLKYNDLFQTHFDGLEQVQMTRTLQYELRQQSLQLAEANLELQKRVAKLRHEATAKEAELRELSSEFVEYSNKQVEKQREFFKRGQITKLIKKRDSLETESELIVDEFLNPVVGTGGLKNEQEISNFLSEFIKKRTNYHLLAAKHELIMKNNLL
;
A
#
# COMPACT_ATOMS: atom_id res chain seq x y z
N MET A 1 24.66 97.55 -60.74
CA MET A 1 23.73 96.41 -60.94
C MET A 1 23.90 95.52 -59.72
N ASN A 2 23.18 95.73 -58.63
CA ASN A 2 21.80 95.29 -58.36
C ASN A 2 21.59 93.80 -58.59
N SER A 3 21.75 93.02 -57.52
CA SER A 3 20.76 92.00 -57.12
C SER A 3 20.93 91.71 -55.62
N LEU A 4 19.82 91.86 -54.90
CA LEU A 4 19.65 91.62 -53.47
C LEU A 4 19.94 90.15 -53.08
N PRO A 5 20.20 89.88 -51.79
CA PRO A 5 20.51 88.53 -51.33
C PRO A 5 19.27 87.63 -51.44
N GLU A 6 19.42 86.47 -52.08
CA GLU A 6 18.40 85.42 -52.05
C GLU A 6 18.22 84.93 -50.62
N GLN A 7 16.96 84.86 -50.20
CA GLN A 7 16.56 84.46 -48.86
C GLN A 7 16.95 83.00 -48.62
N MET A 8 17.70 82.76 -47.55
CA MET A 8 17.92 81.43 -47.00
C MET A 8 16.59 80.78 -46.65
N ASN A 9 16.14 79.84 -47.47
CA ASN A 9 15.14 78.85 -47.09
C ASN A 9 15.59 77.48 -47.59
N ASN A 10 16.49 76.86 -46.83
CA ASN A 10 16.92 75.49 -47.06
C ASN A 10 16.40 74.58 -45.95
N TYR A 11 15.09 74.32 -45.98
CA TYR A 11 14.51 73.16 -45.32
C TYR A 11 13.84 72.32 -46.41
N ASN A 12 14.59 71.34 -46.93
CA ASN A 12 14.04 70.28 -47.77
C ASN A 12 13.18 69.37 -46.87
N LEU A 13 12.00 69.86 -46.48
CA LEU A 13 11.01 69.06 -45.78
C LEU A 13 10.48 68.01 -46.76
N PRO A 14 10.32 66.74 -46.33
CA PRO A 14 9.72 65.72 -47.18
C PRO A 14 8.31 66.16 -47.64
N PRO A 15 7.83 65.69 -48.80
CA PRO A 15 6.49 65.99 -49.30
C PRO A 15 5.42 65.79 -48.23
N GLN A 16 4.46 66.72 -48.15
CA GLN A 16 3.42 66.74 -47.11
C GLN A 16 2.66 65.42 -46.99
N GLU A 17 2.40 64.75 -48.12
CA GLU A 17 1.76 63.44 -48.17
C GLU A 17 2.52 62.36 -47.37
N ILE A 18 3.84 62.40 -47.35
CA ILE A 18 4.68 61.46 -46.59
C ILE A 18 4.60 61.76 -45.10
N ILE A 19 4.52 63.04 -44.73
CA ILE A 19 4.37 63.48 -43.34
C ILE A 19 3.00 63.03 -42.82
N ASP A 20 1.95 63.25 -43.60
CA ASP A 20 0.58 62.88 -43.23
C ASP A 20 0.42 61.34 -43.11
N GLN A 21 1.04 60.57 -44.00
CA GLN A 21 1.09 59.11 -43.90
C GLN A 21 1.80 58.64 -42.63
N LYS A 22 2.94 59.24 -42.27
CA LYS A 22 3.69 58.90 -41.05
C LYS A 22 2.93 59.28 -39.78
N LEU A 23 2.27 60.43 -39.76
CA LEU A 23 1.41 60.86 -38.66
C LEU A 23 0.21 59.93 -38.49
N LYS A 24 -0.38 59.48 -39.61
CA LYS A 24 -1.45 58.48 -39.59
C LYS A 24 -0.98 57.15 -39.00
N ILE A 25 0.17 56.64 -39.43
CA ILE A 25 0.76 55.42 -38.86
C ILE A 25 1.05 55.58 -37.36
N LEU A 26 1.56 56.73 -36.93
CA LEU A 26 1.80 57.02 -35.53
C LEU A 26 0.49 57.02 -34.73
N SER A 27 -0.58 57.62 -35.26
CA SER A 27 -1.90 57.63 -34.61
C SER A 27 -2.55 56.24 -34.57
N ASP A 28 -2.45 55.48 -35.66
CA ASP A 28 -3.13 54.19 -35.82
C ASP A 28 -2.45 53.08 -35.01
N TYR A 29 -1.12 53.08 -34.93
CA TYR A 29 -0.35 52.00 -34.30
C TYR A 29 0.30 52.39 -32.96
N TYR A 30 0.53 53.68 -32.72
CA TYR A 30 1.25 54.19 -31.55
C TYR A 30 0.55 55.41 -30.92
N PRO A 31 -0.75 55.30 -30.57
CA PRO A 31 -1.57 56.44 -30.14
C PRO A 31 -1.03 57.14 -28.88
N THR A 32 -0.26 56.43 -28.05
CA THR A 32 0.39 56.98 -26.85
C THR A 32 1.52 57.97 -27.16
N PHE A 33 2.05 57.93 -28.39
CA PHE A 33 3.04 58.87 -28.91
C PHE A 33 2.41 59.98 -29.78
N ALA A 34 1.19 59.75 -30.29
CA ALA A 34 0.48 60.70 -31.16
C ALA A 34 0.09 62.01 -30.44
N ASN A 35 -0.05 61.99 -29.11
CA ASN A 35 -0.39 63.14 -28.29
C ASN A 35 0.83 63.93 -27.77
N LYS A 36 2.06 63.57 -28.15
CA LYS A 36 3.30 64.21 -27.68
C LYS A 36 3.81 65.26 -28.66
N SER A 37 4.41 66.35 -28.14
CA SER A 37 5.01 67.38 -28.99
C SER A 37 6.30 66.89 -29.66
N GLU A 38 6.75 67.57 -30.71
CA GLU A 38 8.01 67.25 -31.40
C GLU A 38 9.22 67.29 -30.46
N MET A 39 9.24 68.24 -29.52
CA MET A 39 10.30 68.34 -28.51
C MET A 39 10.26 67.17 -27.54
N ASP A 40 9.06 66.77 -27.08
CA ASP A 40 8.92 65.62 -26.18
C ASP A 40 9.35 64.31 -26.86
N LEU A 41 9.04 64.13 -28.14
CA LEU A 41 9.47 62.96 -28.92
C LEU A 41 10.98 62.94 -29.12
N LYS A 42 11.60 64.11 -29.37
CA LYS A 42 13.06 64.25 -29.47
C LYS A 42 13.75 63.96 -28.13
N ASP A 43 13.20 64.45 -27.03
CA ASP A 43 13.72 64.18 -25.68
C ASP A 43 13.54 62.71 -25.29
N LEU A 44 12.42 62.08 -25.68
CA LEU A 44 12.20 60.66 -25.46
C LEU A 44 13.20 59.78 -26.24
N LEU A 45 13.59 60.19 -27.45
CA LEU A 45 14.61 59.51 -28.25
C LEU A 45 16.03 59.77 -27.72
N LYS A 46 16.27 60.94 -27.12
CA LYS A 46 17.58 61.36 -26.62
C LYS A 46 17.89 60.79 -25.23
N TYR A 47 16.88 60.67 -24.36
CA TYR A 47 17.03 60.22 -22.98
C TYR A 47 16.32 58.88 -22.77
N ASN A 48 17.11 57.80 -22.68
CA ASN A 48 16.59 56.45 -22.47
C ASN A 48 15.74 56.32 -21.19
N ASP A 49 16.07 57.06 -20.13
CA ASP A 49 15.30 57.00 -18.87
C ASP A 49 13.88 57.55 -19.04
N LEU A 50 13.70 58.59 -19.86
CA LEU A 50 12.38 59.12 -20.19
C LEU A 50 11.58 58.14 -21.06
N PHE A 51 12.26 57.48 -21.99
CA PHE A 51 11.66 56.43 -22.80
C PHE A 51 11.18 55.25 -21.95
N GLN A 52 12.03 54.73 -21.06
CA GLN A 52 11.68 53.65 -20.15
C GLN A 52 10.54 54.07 -19.22
N THR A 53 10.56 55.29 -18.69
CA THR A 53 9.48 55.81 -17.84
C THR A 53 8.15 55.87 -18.58
N HIS A 54 8.15 56.30 -19.84
CA HIS A 54 6.94 56.32 -20.66
C HIS A 54 6.44 54.91 -20.98
N PHE A 55 7.34 53.99 -21.33
CA PHE A 55 7.02 52.60 -21.63
C PHE A 55 6.48 51.85 -20.40
N ASP A 56 7.08 52.08 -19.24
CA ASP A 56 6.63 51.56 -17.94
C ASP A 56 5.30 52.17 -17.48
N GLY A 57 4.96 53.35 -18.01
CA GLY A 57 3.67 54.02 -17.84
C GLY A 57 2.55 53.45 -18.72
N LEU A 58 2.86 52.60 -19.70
CA LEU A 58 1.86 51.99 -20.57
C LEU A 58 1.04 50.97 -19.78
N GLU A 59 -0.28 51.12 -19.79
CA GLU A 59 -1.22 50.25 -19.07
C GLU A 59 -1.00 48.77 -19.43
N GLN A 60 -0.77 48.45 -20.70
CA GLN A 60 -0.51 47.09 -21.15
C GLN A 60 0.76 46.50 -20.53
N VAL A 61 1.82 47.30 -20.38
CA VAL A 61 3.10 46.88 -19.77
C VAL A 61 2.91 46.67 -18.27
N GLN A 62 2.21 47.59 -17.60
CA GLN A 62 1.88 47.48 -16.18
C GLN A 62 1.02 46.24 -15.91
N MET A 63 -0.05 46.05 -16.67
CA MET A 63 -0.95 44.90 -16.56
C MET A 63 -0.20 43.58 -16.75
N THR A 64 0.68 43.52 -17.75
CA THR A 64 1.51 42.32 -18.01
C THR A 64 2.46 42.05 -16.84
N ARG A 65 3.12 43.09 -16.29
CA ARG A 65 4.00 42.94 -15.13
C ARG A 65 3.24 42.48 -13.89
N THR A 66 2.07 43.04 -13.63
CA THR A 66 1.19 42.63 -12.52
C THR A 66 0.78 41.17 -12.68
N LEU A 67 0.31 40.76 -13.86
CA LEU A 67 -0.06 39.38 -14.13
C LEU A 67 1.13 38.41 -13.96
N GLN A 68 2.32 38.78 -14.45
CA GLN A 68 3.52 37.99 -14.24
C GLN A 68 3.88 37.83 -12.77
N TYR A 69 3.73 38.90 -11.98
CA TYR A 69 3.97 38.86 -10.54
C TYR A 69 2.96 37.94 -9.84
N GLU A 70 1.68 38.09 -10.13
CA GLU A 70 0.61 37.24 -9.56
C GLU A 70 0.81 35.77 -9.90
N LEU A 71 1.12 35.45 -11.17
CA LEU A 71 1.41 34.08 -11.60
C LEU A 71 2.61 33.48 -10.87
N ARG A 72 3.68 34.27 -10.66
CA ARG A 72 4.85 33.82 -9.88
C ARG A 72 4.48 33.53 -8.43
N GLN A 73 3.70 34.41 -7.80
CA GLN A 73 3.27 34.21 -6.41
C GLN A 73 2.37 32.99 -6.26
N GLN A 74 1.38 32.83 -7.14
CA GLN A 74 0.49 31.66 -7.14
C GLN A 74 1.27 30.36 -7.42
N SER A 75 2.20 30.38 -8.37
CA SER A 75 3.03 29.21 -8.65
C SER A 75 3.92 28.83 -7.47
N LEU A 76 4.44 29.82 -6.73
CA LEU A 76 5.23 29.57 -5.54
C LEU A 76 4.37 28.93 -4.44
N GLN A 77 3.20 29.51 -4.16
CA GLN A 77 2.26 28.97 -3.17
C GLN A 77 1.83 27.54 -3.52
N LEU A 78 1.56 27.26 -4.80
CA LEU A 78 1.22 25.92 -5.26
C LEU A 78 2.39 24.94 -5.08
N ALA A 79 3.62 25.37 -5.36
CA ALA A 79 4.81 24.55 -5.16
C ALA A 79 5.03 24.22 -3.67
N GLU A 80 4.84 25.18 -2.79
CA GLU A 80 4.92 25.01 -1.33
C GLU A 80 3.84 24.03 -0.82
N ALA A 81 2.60 24.21 -1.25
CA ALA A 81 1.49 23.32 -0.89
C ALA A 81 1.72 21.88 -1.41
N ASN A 82 2.22 21.74 -2.64
CA ASN A 82 2.57 20.43 -3.21
C ASN A 82 3.70 19.76 -2.44
N LEU A 83 4.71 20.53 -2.00
CA LEU A 83 5.82 20.00 -1.21
C LEU A 83 5.34 19.48 0.16
N GLU A 84 4.41 20.19 0.80
CA GLU A 84 3.80 19.74 2.05
C GLU A 84 2.96 18.47 1.86
N LEU A 85 2.12 18.45 0.82
CA LEU A 85 1.31 17.28 0.47
C LEU A 85 2.18 16.06 0.18
N GLN A 86 3.29 16.22 -0.54
CA GLN A 86 4.22 15.13 -0.83
C GLN A 86 4.78 14.50 0.45
N LYS A 87 5.17 15.32 1.44
CA LYS A 87 5.63 14.84 2.74
C LYS A 87 4.54 14.04 3.46
N ARG A 88 3.31 14.55 3.48
CA ARG A 88 2.16 13.87 4.08
C ARG A 88 1.85 12.55 3.40
N VAL A 89 1.85 12.51 2.06
CA VAL A 89 1.62 11.28 1.28
C VAL A 89 2.71 10.25 1.54
N ALA A 90 3.97 10.66 1.61
CA ALA A 90 5.08 9.76 1.94
C ALA A 90 4.91 9.13 3.33
N LYS A 91 4.52 9.94 4.33
CA LYS A 91 4.24 9.46 5.69
C LYS A 91 3.09 8.46 5.71
N LEU A 92 1.96 8.79 5.07
CA LEU A 92 0.79 7.90 5.01
C LEU A 92 1.09 6.58 4.28
N ARG A 93 1.89 6.63 3.21
CA ARG A 93 2.36 5.43 2.51
C ARG A 93 3.20 4.56 3.44
N HIS A 94 4.13 5.16 4.19
CA HIS A 94 4.94 4.42 5.14
C HIS A 94 4.08 3.75 6.23
N GLU A 95 3.14 4.50 6.81
CA GLU A 95 2.19 3.97 7.80
C GLU A 95 1.34 2.82 7.24
N ALA A 96 0.81 2.97 6.02
CA ALA A 96 0.07 1.91 5.34
C ALA A 96 0.92 0.66 5.12
N THR A 97 2.17 0.82 4.63
CA THR A 97 3.07 -0.32 4.43
C THR A 97 3.43 -1.04 5.74
N ALA A 98 3.59 -0.30 6.84
CA ALA A 98 3.84 -0.89 8.15
C ALA A 98 2.62 -1.68 8.64
N LYS A 99 1.41 -1.12 8.47
CA LYS A 99 0.16 -1.79 8.83
C LYS A 99 -0.14 -3.02 7.97
N GLU A 100 0.21 -2.98 6.68
CA GLU A 100 0.12 -4.15 5.81
C GLU A 100 1.08 -5.27 6.23
N ALA A 101 2.30 -4.93 6.65
CA ALA A 101 3.25 -5.90 7.16
C ALA A 101 2.73 -6.59 8.44
N GLU A 102 2.25 -5.80 9.40
CA GLU A 102 1.63 -6.28 10.64
C GLU A 102 0.43 -7.18 10.36
N LEU A 103 -0.44 -6.79 9.41
CA LEU A 103 -1.60 -7.59 9.02
C LEU A 103 -1.19 -8.93 8.39
N ARG A 104 -0.15 -8.95 7.55
CA ARG A 104 0.36 -10.19 6.94
C ARG A 104 0.91 -11.14 7.99
N GLU A 105 1.66 -10.62 8.95
CA GLU A 105 2.19 -11.40 10.08
C GLU A 105 1.05 -12.02 10.89
N LEU A 106 0.09 -11.20 11.33
CA LEU A 106 -1.06 -11.66 12.11
C LEU A 106 -1.94 -12.66 11.34
N SER A 107 -2.10 -12.47 10.03
CA SER A 107 -2.81 -13.41 9.16
C SER A 107 -2.09 -14.76 9.07
N SER A 108 -0.76 -14.75 8.95
CA SER A 108 0.06 -15.96 8.96
C SER A 108 -0.07 -16.72 10.28
N GLU A 109 0.04 -16.01 11.40
CA GLU A 109 -0.17 -16.59 12.73
C GLU A 109 -1.57 -17.19 12.86
N PHE A 110 -2.60 -16.46 12.44
CA PHE A 110 -3.98 -16.94 12.47
C PHE A 110 -4.17 -18.23 11.68
N VAL A 111 -3.60 -18.33 10.48
CA VAL A 111 -3.66 -19.54 9.66
C VAL A 111 -2.95 -20.69 10.37
N GLU A 112 -1.79 -20.46 10.98
CA GLU A 112 -1.07 -21.47 11.75
C GLU A 112 -1.89 -21.96 12.95
N TYR A 113 -2.48 -21.05 13.73
CA TYR A 113 -3.35 -21.39 14.85
C TYR A 113 -4.60 -22.15 14.41
N SER A 114 -5.24 -21.73 13.33
CA SER A 114 -6.39 -22.42 12.74
C SER A 114 -6.03 -23.85 12.34
N ASN A 115 -4.89 -24.05 11.68
CA ASN A 115 -4.42 -25.38 11.32
C ASN A 115 -4.14 -26.25 12.56
N LYS A 116 -3.45 -25.71 13.57
CA LYS A 116 -3.22 -26.41 14.86
C LYS A 116 -4.54 -26.77 15.54
N GLN A 117 -5.53 -25.90 15.50
CA GLN A 117 -6.86 -26.17 16.05
C GLN A 117 -7.55 -27.29 15.29
N VAL A 118 -7.53 -27.28 13.95
CA VAL A 118 -8.11 -28.34 13.12
C VAL A 118 -7.43 -29.68 13.39
N GLU A 119 -6.10 -29.73 13.49
CA GLU A 119 -5.38 -30.97 13.82
C GLU A 119 -5.76 -31.50 15.21
N LYS A 120 -5.84 -30.63 16.23
CA LYS A 120 -6.33 -31.04 17.54
C LYS A 120 -7.78 -31.52 17.47
N GLN A 121 -8.66 -30.82 16.76
CA GLN A 121 -10.05 -31.24 16.57
C GLN A 121 -10.14 -32.59 15.86
N ARG A 122 -9.25 -32.89 14.90
CA ARG A 122 -9.19 -34.19 14.24
C ARG A 122 -8.97 -35.34 15.20
N GLU A 123 -8.15 -35.14 16.22
CA GLU A 123 -7.98 -36.14 17.27
C GLU A 123 -9.24 -36.40 18.08
N PHE A 124 -10.07 -35.38 18.27
CA PHE A 124 -11.33 -35.46 19.02
C PHE A 124 -12.54 -35.73 18.12
N PHE A 125 -12.38 -35.77 16.80
CA PHE A 125 -13.45 -36.18 15.92
C PHE A 125 -13.88 -37.59 16.26
N LYS A 126 -15.19 -37.80 16.23
CA LYS A 126 -15.84 -39.08 16.53
C LYS A 126 -15.17 -40.25 15.81
N ARG A 127 -14.82 -40.09 14.53
CA ARG A 127 -14.10 -41.11 13.75
C ARG A 127 -12.73 -41.43 14.35
N GLY A 128 -11.92 -40.41 14.69
CA GLY A 128 -10.61 -40.59 15.32
C GLY A 128 -10.70 -41.26 16.68
N GLN A 129 -11.69 -40.89 17.51
CA GLN A 129 -11.95 -41.52 18.80
C GLN A 129 -12.39 -42.98 18.67
N ILE A 130 -13.25 -43.29 17.68
CA ILE A 130 -13.63 -44.68 17.36
C ILE A 130 -12.41 -45.48 16.93
N THR A 131 -11.56 -44.94 16.05
CA THR A 131 -10.33 -45.62 15.63
C THR A 131 -9.37 -45.85 16.81
N LYS A 132 -9.20 -44.88 17.70
CA LYS A 132 -8.40 -45.03 18.94
C LYS A 132 -8.97 -46.15 19.82
N LEU A 133 -10.29 -46.21 19.96
CA LEU A 133 -10.99 -47.27 20.71
C LEU A 133 -10.76 -48.65 20.08
N ILE A 134 -10.95 -48.79 18.77
CA ILE A 134 -10.70 -50.04 18.03
C ILE A 134 -9.26 -50.51 18.21
N LYS A 135 -8.28 -49.62 18.01
CA LYS A 135 -6.86 -49.95 18.20
C LYS A 135 -6.58 -50.42 19.62
N LYS A 136 -7.18 -49.79 20.65
CA LYS A 136 -6.95 -50.20 22.03
C LYS A 136 -7.62 -51.54 22.34
N ARG A 137 -8.81 -51.80 21.79
CA ARG A 137 -9.46 -53.11 21.86
C ARG A 137 -8.54 -54.18 21.24
N ASP A 138 -8.03 -53.95 20.04
CA ASP A 138 -7.19 -54.93 19.34
C ASP A 138 -5.86 -55.18 20.08
N SER A 139 -5.26 -54.12 20.66
CA SER A 139 -4.08 -54.29 21.52
C SER A 139 -4.36 -55.12 22.76
N LEU A 140 -5.54 -54.98 23.38
CA LEU A 140 -5.92 -55.81 24.53
C LEU A 140 -6.16 -57.27 24.15
N GLU A 141 -6.64 -57.54 22.93
CA GLU A 141 -6.76 -58.91 22.41
C GLU A 141 -5.38 -59.54 22.29
N THR A 142 -4.47 -58.88 21.56
CA THR A 142 -3.10 -59.37 21.37
C THR A 142 -2.35 -59.49 22.70
N GLU A 143 -2.48 -58.52 23.61
CA GLU A 143 -1.88 -58.61 24.95
C GLU A 143 -2.44 -59.81 25.75
N SER A 144 -3.73 -60.12 25.61
CA SER A 144 -4.33 -61.27 26.29
C SER A 144 -3.86 -62.60 25.72
N GLU A 145 -3.64 -62.69 24.40
CA GLU A 145 -3.07 -63.86 23.73
C GLU A 145 -1.60 -64.06 24.14
N LEU A 146 -0.81 -62.98 24.19
CA LEU A 146 0.58 -63.03 24.64
C LEU A 146 0.72 -63.55 26.07
N ILE A 147 -0.17 -63.13 26.98
CA ILE A 147 -0.18 -63.63 28.38
C ILE A 147 -0.53 -65.13 28.42
N VAL A 148 -1.41 -65.60 27.52
CA VAL A 148 -1.74 -67.03 27.40
C VAL A 148 -0.54 -67.81 26.86
N ASP A 149 0.11 -67.32 25.81
CA ASP A 149 1.29 -67.95 25.21
C ASP A 149 2.46 -68.00 26.22
N GLU A 150 2.72 -66.89 26.92
CA GLU A 150 3.73 -66.81 27.97
C GLU A 150 3.44 -67.79 29.10
N PHE A 151 2.18 -67.89 29.52
CA PHE A 151 1.79 -68.89 30.50
C PHE A 151 2.02 -70.30 29.95
N LEU A 152 1.58 -70.63 28.74
CA LEU A 152 1.68 -71.99 28.18
C LEU A 152 3.11 -72.43 27.87
N ASN A 153 4.04 -71.50 27.67
CA ASN A 153 5.44 -71.82 27.41
C ASN A 153 6.10 -72.44 28.66
N PRO A 154 6.64 -73.67 28.56
CA PRO A 154 7.28 -74.32 29.69
C PRO A 154 8.59 -73.60 30.03
N VAL A 155 8.74 -73.19 31.29
CA VAL A 155 10.03 -72.70 31.81
C VAL A 155 11.04 -73.86 31.75
N VAL A 156 12.13 -73.68 31.02
CA VAL A 156 13.20 -74.68 30.88
C VAL A 156 13.76 -75.01 32.26
N GLY A 157 13.49 -76.23 32.75
CA GLY A 157 14.04 -76.76 34.00
C GLY A 157 13.05 -77.06 35.13
N THR A 158 11.76 -76.69 35.02
CA THR A 158 10.77 -76.89 36.12
C THR A 158 9.82 -78.08 35.91
N GLY A 159 10.02 -78.92 34.88
CA GLY A 159 9.15 -80.08 34.62
C GLY A 159 7.69 -79.74 34.29
N GLY A 160 7.39 -78.47 33.97
CA GLY A 160 6.05 -78.02 33.59
C GLY A 160 5.08 -77.80 34.76
N LEU A 161 5.52 -77.95 36.02
CA LEU A 161 4.70 -77.68 37.19
C LEU A 161 4.75 -76.18 37.51
N LYS A 162 3.63 -75.49 37.28
CA LYS A 162 3.46 -74.07 37.64
C LYS A 162 3.05 -73.95 39.09
N ASN A 163 3.58 -72.95 39.77
CA ASN A 163 3.23 -72.68 41.16
C ASN A 163 1.82 -72.09 41.25
N GLU A 164 1.12 -72.32 42.37
CA GLU A 164 -0.23 -71.79 42.60
C GLU A 164 -0.28 -70.25 42.51
N GLN A 165 0.81 -69.58 42.90
CA GLN A 165 0.95 -68.13 42.75
C GLN A 165 1.03 -67.67 41.28
N GLU A 166 1.71 -68.42 40.42
CA GLU A 166 1.83 -68.11 38.99
C GLU A 166 0.49 -68.27 38.28
N ILE A 167 -0.27 -69.30 38.66
CA ILE A 167 -1.63 -69.55 38.18
C ILE A 167 -2.56 -68.41 38.60
N SER A 168 -2.49 -67.98 39.87
CA SER A 168 -3.32 -66.90 40.40
C SER A 168 -3.01 -65.55 39.72
N ASN A 169 -1.72 -65.25 39.51
CA ASN A 169 -1.29 -64.04 38.81
C ASN A 169 -1.75 -64.03 37.34
N PHE A 170 -1.56 -65.14 36.63
CA PHE A 170 -2.06 -65.31 35.26
C PHE A 170 -3.57 -65.08 35.18
N LEU A 171 -4.35 -65.75 36.03
CA LEU A 171 -5.81 -65.62 36.03
C LEU A 171 -6.24 -64.17 36.30
N SER A 172 -5.62 -63.52 37.29
CA SER A 172 -5.90 -62.12 37.63
C SER A 172 -5.64 -61.18 36.44
N GLU A 173 -4.49 -61.31 35.79
CA GLU A 173 -4.12 -60.45 34.66
C GLU A 173 -4.95 -60.76 33.41
N PHE A 174 -5.15 -62.03 33.09
CA PHE A 174 -5.95 -62.47 31.94
C PHE A 174 -7.40 -62.01 32.06
N ILE A 175 -8.03 -62.23 33.21
CA ILE A 175 -9.41 -61.76 33.48
C ILE A 175 -9.46 -60.24 33.34
N LYS A 176 -8.52 -59.50 33.94
CA LYS A 176 -8.48 -58.04 33.84
C LYS A 176 -8.37 -57.56 32.38
N LYS A 177 -7.51 -58.18 31.56
CA LYS A 177 -7.37 -57.82 30.14
C LYS A 177 -8.62 -58.16 29.34
N ARG A 178 -9.20 -59.35 29.51
CA ARG A 178 -10.43 -59.78 28.83
C ARG A 178 -11.66 -58.97 29.25
N THR A 179 -11.82 -58.64 30.53
CA THR A 179 -12.90 -57.75 30.99
C THR A 179 -12.79 -56.38 30.32
N ASN A 180 -11.59 -55.81 30.25
CA ASN A 180 -11.38 -54.52 29.57
C ASN A 180 -11.61 -54.62 28.05
N TYR A 181 -11.18 -55.70 27.41
CA TYR A 181 -11.45 -55.97 25.99
C TYR A 181 -12.96 -56.01 25.72
N HIS A 182 -13.71 -56.83 26.46
CA HIS A 182 -15.15 -56.98 26.26
C HIS A 182 -15.90 -55.69 26.56
N LEU A 183 -15.46 -54.91 27.56
CA LEU A 183 -16.00 -53.59 27.84
C LEU A 183 -15.83 -52.64 26.63
N LEU A 184 -14.65 -52.60 26.03
CA LEU A 184 -14.40 -51.76 24.85
C LEU A 184 -15.16 -52.28 23.62
N ALA A 185 -15.25 -53.59 23.42
CA ALA A 185 -16.03 -54.20 22.34
C ALA A 185 -17.53 -53.86 22.44
N ALA A 186 -18.11 -53.98 23.65
CA ALA A 186 -19.49 -53.60 23.90
C ALA A 186 -19.73 -52.09 23.65
N LYS A 187 -18.81 -51.24 24.11
CA LYS A 187 -18.87 -49.79 23.82
C LYS A 187 -18.82 -49.50 22.33
N HIS A 188 -17.94 -50.18 21.59
CA HIS A 188 -17.84 -50.03 20.14
C HIS A 188 -19.16 -50.42 19.44
N GLU A 189 -19.74 -51.56 19.80
CA GLU A 189 -21.03 -51.99 19.25
C GLU A 189 -22.16 -51.01 19.55
N LEU A 190 -22.24 -50.49 20.78
CA LEU A 190 -23.26 -49.51 21.16
C LEU A 190 -23.14 -48.22 20.34
N ILE A 191 -21.92 -47.74 20.10
CA ILE A 191 -21.67 -46.54 19.28
C ILE A 191 -22.13 -46.78 17.82
N MET A 192 -21.91 -47.98 17.29
CA MET A 192 -22.35 -48.35 15.94
C MET A 192 -23.87 -48.55 15.83
N LYS A 193 -24.50 -49.17 16.84
CA LYS A 193 -25.95 -49.44 16.85
C LYS A 193 -26.78 -48.17 17.07
N ASN A 194 -26.34 -47.27 17.94
CA ASN A 194 -27.13 -46.10 18.32
C ASN A 194 -27.05 -44.93 17.34
N ASN A 195 -26.32 -45.02 16.23
CA ASN A 195 -26.14 -43.93 15.27
C ASN A 195 -25.98 -42.57 15.98
N LEU A 196 -25.13 -42.50 17.02
CA LEU A 196 -24.80 -41.25 17.73
C LEU A 196 -23.96 -40.34 16.81
N LEU A 197 -24.45 -40.10 15.58
CA LEU A 197 -23.90 -39.30 14.49
C LEU A 197 -24.21 -37.84 14.73
#